data_AF-A0A2G2X289-F1
#
_entry.id   AF-A0A2G2X289-F1
#
_cell.length_a   1.000
_cell.length_b   1.000
_cell.length_c   1.000
_cell.angle_alpha   90.00
_cell.angle_beta   90.00
_cell.angle_gamma   90.00
#
_symmetry.space_group_name_H-M   'P 1'
#
loop_
_entity.id
_entity.type
_entity.pdbx_description
1 polymer ?
#
loop_
_entity_poly.entity_id
_entity_poly.type
_entity_poly.pdbx_seq_one_letter_code
_entity_poly.pdbx_strand_id
1 'polypeptide(L)'
;MGRGRGGSTMKGEEYNVERPKMWRYYRMVYMPMSYLYGKRFEDLYYLYPLVQDVLWDSLYISTESLLTHFHFNKLRNKSLEVTMKHIHYEDENSRYITIGCVNKVLCMLACWVEDPNGGYFREHLGRVPDYLWVAEDGMKMQSFGNQVWDTSFAIQALLASDMNDEISNTFRKGYDFIKKSQVKDNPSGDFKGMYRHISKGRGLFQIKITDGKYLIPLLKH
;
A
#
# COMPACT_ATOMS: atom_id res chain seq x y z
N MET A 1 -15.57 -11.38 -53.14
CA MET A 1 -16.41 -10.82 -52.06
C MET A 1 -15.61 -10.84 -50.77
N GLY A 2 -15.13 -9.66 -50.36
CA GLY A 2 -14.30 -9.51 -49.16
C GLY A 2 -15.10 -9.57 -47.87
N ARG A 3 -14.46 -10.04 -46.80
CA ARG A 3 -14.77 -9.66 -45.42
C ARG A 3 -13.44 -9.43 -44.71
N GLY A 4 -13.09 -8.16 -44.55
CA GLY A 4 -11.93 -7.72 -43.80
C GLY A 4 -12.07 -8.10 -42.33
N ARG A 5 -11.06 -8.79 -41.80
CA ARG A 5 -10.81 -8.81 -40.35
C ARG A 5 -10.04 -7.53 -40.04
N GLY A 6 -10.75 -6.54 -39.53
CA GLY A 6 -10.13 -5.39 -38.87
C GLY A 6 -9.47 -5.84 -37.58
N GLY A 7 -8.27 -6.40 -37.68
CA GLY A 7 -7.36 -6.51 -36.55
C GLY A 7 -6.75 -5.13 -36.35
N SER A 8 -7.27 -4.36 -35.38
CA SER A 8 -6.58 -3.19 -34.87
C SER A 8 -5.34 -3.67 -34.11
N THR A 9 -4.22 -3.77 -34.82
CA THR A 9 -2.88 -3.80 -34.25
C THR A 9 -2.68 -2.51 -33.47
N MET A 10 -3.01 -2.54 -32.18
CA MET A 10 -2.52 -1.56 -31.22
C MET A 10 -1.00 -1.65 -31.24
N LYS A 11 -0.36 -0.76 -32.01
CA LYS A 11 1.08 -0.53 -31.93
C LYS A 11 1.39 -0.23 -30.46
N GLY A 12 2.07 -1.17 -29.81
CA GLY A 12 2.65 -0.92 -28.51
C GLY A 12 3.70 0.16 -28.69
N GLU A 13 3.40 1.36 -28.21
CA GLU A 13 4.44 2.33 -27.92
C GLU A 13 5.28 1.73 -26.78
N GLU A 14 6.44 1.22 -27.16
CA GLU A 14 7.45 0.67 -26.26
C GLU A 14 8.13 1.82 -25.54
N TYR A 15 7.44 2.38 -24.54
CA TYR A 15 8.07 3.27 -23.58
C TYR A 15 8.92 2.43 -22.62
N ASN A 16 10.24 2.62 -22.69
CA ASN A 16 11.23 2.04 -21.78
C ASN A 16 11.00 2.56 -20.34
N VAL A 17 10.05 1.97 -19.62
CA VAL A 17 9.97 2.13 -18.17
C VAL A 17 10.96 1.13 -17.56
N GLU A 18 12.09 1.62 -17.05
CA GLU A 18 13.03 0.78 -16.32
C GLU A 18 12.31 0.04 -15.20
N ARG A 19 12.46 -1.29 -15.16
CA ARG A 19 11.90 -2.08 -14.07
C ARG A 19 12.51 -1.64 -12.73
N PRO A 20 11.70 -1.48 -11.67
CA PRO A 20 12.23 -1.22 -10.34
C PRO A 20 13.21 -2.32 -9.95
N LYS A 21 14.42 -1.94 -9.56
CA LYS A 21 15.44 -2.89 -9.09
C LYS A 21 15.22 -3.34 -7.65
N MET A 22 14.31 -2.67 -6.93
CA MET A 22 14.01 -2.91 -5.52
C MET A 22 12.65 -3.61 -5.35
N TRP A 23 12.57 -4.52 -4.39
CA TRP A 23 11.34 -5.24 -4.05
C TRP A 23 10.23 -4.29 -3.59
N ARG A 24 8.96 -4.64 -3.90
CA ARG A 24 7.80 -3.78 -3.66
C ARG A 24 7.68 -3.34 -2.20
N TYR A 25 7.81 -4.24 -1.24
CA TYR A 25 7.69 -3.92 0.19
C TYR A 25 8.73 -2.89 0.65
N TYR A 26 9.99 -3.09 0.26
CA TYR A 26 11.07 -2.16 0.57
C TYR A 26 10.81 -0.79 -0.05
N ARG A 27 10.46 -0.74 -1.34
CA ARG A 27 10.18 0.54 -2.00
C ARG A 27 9.03 1.28 -1.32
N MET A 28 7.95 0.57 -1.01
CA MET A 28 6.78 1.15 -0.35
C MET A 28 7.14 1.76 1.00
N VAL A 29 7.95 1.10 1.83
CA VAL A 29 8.37 1.62 3.15
C VAL A 29 9.39 2.76 3.02
N TYR A 30 10.38 2.63 2.16
CA TYR A 30 11.44 3.62 2.03
C TYR A 30 10.98 4.91 1.34
N MET A 31 9.94 4.89 0.51
CA MET A 31 9.39 6.10 -0.11
C MET A 31 8.90 7.14 0.91
N PRO A 32 7.92 6.84 1.79
CA PRO A 32 7.46 7.78 2.82
C PRO A 32 8.54 8.05 3.87
N MET A 33 9.41 7.09 4.23
CA MET A 33 10.56 7.41 5.09
C MET A 33 11.50 8.44 4.46
N SER A 34 11.80 8.31 3.17
CA SER A 34 12.64 9.29 2.45
C SER A 34 11.96 10.66 2.36
N TYR A 35 10.64 10.69 2.22
CA TYR A 35 9.87 11.94 2.25
C TYR A 35 9.98 12.62 3.62
N LEU A 36 9.73 11.88 4.70
CA LEU A 36 9.82 12.37 6.08
C LEU A 36 11.24 12.86 6.41
N TYR A 37 12.26 12.09 6.03
CA TYR A 37 13.66 12.48 6.17
C TYR A 37 13.97 13.75 5.35
N GLY A 38 13.49 13.83 4.12
CA GLY A 38 13.69 15.00 3.26
C GLY A 38 13.01 16.26 3.79
N LYS A 39 11.88 16.10 4.49
CA LYS A 39 11.14 17.13 5.24
C LYS A 39 11.71 17.42 6.63
N ARG A 40 12.74 16.69 7.06
CA ARG A 40 13.36 16.82 8.39
C ARG A 40 12.36 16.61 9.53
N PHE A 41 11.48 15.63 9.36
CA PHE A 41 10.59 15.23 10.43
C PHE A 41 11.42 14.47 11.49
N GLU A 42 11.56 15.06 12.67
CA GLU A 42 12.27 14.49 13.81
C GLU A 42 11.27 14.06 14.88
N ASP A 43 11.43 12.84 15.41
CA ASP A 43 10.73 12.37 16.60
C ASP A 43 11.73 12.40 17.76
N LEU A 44 11.42 13.14 18.82
CA LEU A 44 12.31 13.49 19.94
C LEU A 44 12.64 12.30 20.88
N TYR A 45 12.53 11.06 20.40
CA TYR A 45 12.31 9.91 21.29
C TYR A 45 13.55 9.09 21.69
N TYR A 46 14.76 9.37 21.18
CA TYR A 46 15.96 8.60 21.55
C TYR A 46 17.04 9.43 22.24
N LEU A 47 17.34 9.04 23.49
CA LEU A 47 18.53 9.45 24.23
C LEU A 47 19.68 8.52 23.84
N TYR A 48 20.63 9.00 23.05
CA TYR A 48 21.88 8.28 22.79
C TYR A 48 22.96 8.63 23.83
N PRO A 49 24.04 7.84 23.92
CA PRO A 49 25.23 8.25 24.68
C PRO A 49 25.86 9.52 24.06
N LEU A 50 26.36 10.44 24.89
CA LEU A 50 26.96 11.73 24.49
C LEU A 50 27.94 11.67 23.31
N VAL A 51 28.75 10.62 23.23
CA VAL A 51 29.72 10.44 22.12
C VAL A 51 29.02 10.17 20.79
N GLN A 52 27.92 9.41 20.82
CA GLN A 52 27.13 9.11 19.65
C GLN A 52 26.38 10.35 19.17
N ASP A 53 25.84 11.18 20.08
CA ASP A 53 25.20 12.46 19.73
C ASP A 53 26.18 13.40 19.03
N VAL A 54 27.35 13.65 19.61
CA VAL A 54 28.36 14.54 19.01
C VAL A 54 28.79 14.05 17.62
N LEU A 55 28.89 12.73 17.43
CA LEU A 55 29.29 12.13 16.16
C LEU A 55 28.18 12.25 15.11
N TRP A 56 26.93 11.97 15.48
CA TRP A 56 25.77 12.18 14.61
C TRP A 56 25.53 13.64 14.29
N ASP A 57 25.64 14.55 15.26
CA ASP A 57 25.50 15.99 15.09
C ASP A 57 26.56 16.54 14.14
N SER A 58 27.82 16.11 14.29
CA SER A 58 28.91 16.53 13.40
C SER A 58 28.69 16.05 11.96
N LEU A 59 28.24 14.80 11.79
CA LEU A 59 27.91 14.25 10.48
C LEU A 59 26.68 14.96 9.87
N TYR A 60 25.68 15.25 10.70
CA TYR A 60 24.45 15.92 10.32
C TYR A 60 24.74 17.35 9.87
N ILE A 61 25.44 18.17 10.66
CA ILE A 61 25.82 19.55 10.31
C ILE A 61 26.61 19.60 9.00
N SER A 62 27.57 18.67 8.83
CA SER A 62 28.42 18.61 7.64
C SER A 62 27.62 18.21 6.38
N THR A 63 26.76 17.20 6.49
CA THR A 63 25.90 16.77 5.37
C THR A 63 24.78 17.78 5.10
N GLU A 64 24.26 18.45 6.12
CA GLU A 64 23.24 19.48 6.03
C GLU A 64 23.76 20.69 5.27
N SER A 65 24.97 21.15 5.58
CA SER A 65 25.62 22.27 4.90
C SER A 65 25.81 22.00 3.39
N LEU A 66 26.12 20.75 3.02
CA LEU A 66 26.22 20.34 1.62
C LEU A 66 24.85 20.24 0.95
N LEU A 67 23.86 19.65 1.61
CA LEU A 67 22.54 19.41 1.03
C LEU A 67 21.64 20.65 0.98
N THR A 68 21.97 21.70 1.72
CA THR A 68 21.27 23.00 1.72
C THR A 68 21.80 23.98 0.67
N HIS A 69 22.87 23.63 -0.05
CA HIS A 69 23.27 24.41 -1.23
C HIS A 69 22.14 24.48 -2.25
N PHE A 70 21.97 25.64 -2.89
CA PHE A 70 20.84 25.95 -3.77
C PHE A 70 20.53 24.88 -4.82
N HIS A 71 21.54 24.29 -5.45
CA HIS A 71 21.37 23.21 -6.43
C HIS A 71 20.78 21.92 -5.81
N PHE A 72 21.24 21.53 -4.62
CA PHE A 72 20.73 20.36 -3.90
C PHE A 72 19.35 20.61 -3.29
N ASN A 73 19.04 21.84 -2.87
CA ASN A 73 17.70 22.21 -2.44
C ASN A 73 16.68 22.10 -3.58
N LYS A 74 17.03 22.55 -4.80
CA LYS A 74 16.15 22.39 -5.97
C LYS A 74 15.89 20.92 -6.29
N LEU A 75 16.95 20.09 -6.25
CA LEU A 75 16.83 18.65 -6.46
C LEU A 75 15.99 17.97 -5.38
N ARG A 76 16.20 18.33 -4.11
CA ARG A 76 15.43 17.84 -2.95
C ARG A 76 13.95 18.18 -3.08
N ASN A 77 13.62 19.43 -3.41
CA ASN A 77 12.22 19.82 -3.58
C ASN A 77 11.56 19.04 -4.71
N LYS A 78 12.29 18.80 -5.81
CA LYS A 78 11.76 17.99 -6.92
C LYS A 78 11.59 16.53 -6.54
N SER A 79 12.52 15.95 -5.78
CA SER A 79 12.39 14.57 -5.31
C SER A 79 11.22 14.43 -4.34
N LEU A 80 11.04 15.37 -3.40
CA LEU A 80 9.90 15.39 -2.47
C LEU A 80 8.56 15.43 -3.21
N GLU A 81 8.42 16.29 -4.24
CA GLU A 81 7.22 16.38 -5.07
C GLU A 81 6.93 15.04 -5.78
N VAL A 82 7.95 14.42 -6.38
CA VAL A 82 7.83 13.13 -7.06
C VAL A 82 7.48 12.02 -6.08
N THR A 83 8.09 11.98 -4.90
CA THR A 83 7.81 10.99 -3.86
C THR A 83 6.37 11.14 -3.36
N MET A 84 5.91 12.36 -3.08
CA MET A 84 4.54 12.58 -2.62
C MET A 84 3.51 12.19 -3.67
N LYS A 85 3.79 12.46 -4.95
CA LYS A 85 2.97 11.98 -6.07
C LYS A 85 2.82 10.45 -6.08
N HIS A 86 3.88 9.70 -5.77
CA HIS A 86 3.80 8.23 -5.66
C HIS A 86 3.01 7.77 -4.43
N ILE A 87 3.16 8.47 -3.30
CA ILE A 87 2.40 8.19 -2.07
C ILE A 87 0.90 8.38 -2.33
N HIS A 88 0.49 9.57 -2.81
CA HIS A 88 -0.90 9.85 -3.17
C HIS A 88 -1.47 8.87 -4.18
N TYR A 89 -0.70 8.51 -5.20
CA TYR A 89 -1.13 7.50 -6.17
C TYR A 89 -1.43 6.14 -5.52
N GLU A 90 -0.57 5.65 -4.62
CA GLU A 90 -0.79 4.39 -3.91
C GLU A 90 -1.94 4.50 -2.89
N ASP A 91 -2.11 5.65 -2.26
CA ASP A 91 -3.20 5.90 -1.31
C ASP A 91 -4.56 5.86 -2.00
N GLU A 92 -4.72 6.58 -3.11
CA GLU A 92 -5.96 6.54 -3.91
C GLU A 92 -6.26 5.12 -4.42
N ASN A 93 -5.24 4.44 -4.98
CA ASN A 93 -5.42 3.10 -5.54
C ASN A 93 -5.71 2.03 -4.49
N SER A 94 -5.23 2.20 -3.26
CA SER A 94 -5.47 1.30 -2.13
C SER A 94 -6.64 1.72 -1.25
N ARG A 95 -7.31 2.85 -1.56
CA ARG A 95 -8.31 3.49 -0.69
C ARG A 95 -7.76 3.72 0.72
N TYR A 96 -6.52 4.22 0.81
CA TYR A 96 -5.83 4.65 2.03
C TYR A 96 -5.48 3.55 3.04
N ILE A 97 -5.62 2.28 2.65
CA ILE A 97 -5.16 1.12 3.42
C ILE A 97 -3.66 0.91 3.23
N THR A 98 -3.15 1.13 2.02
CA THR A 98 -1.77 0.83 1.64
C THR A 98 -1.44 -0.68 1.65
N ILE A 99 -0.16 -1.06 1.66
CA ILE A 99 0.27 -2.47 1.55
C ILE A 99 0.36 -3.20 2.90
N GLY A 100 0.49 -2.49 4.01
CA GLY A 100 0.70 -3.08 5.34
C GLY A 100 0.87 -2.02 6.43
N CYS A 101 0.84 -2.42 7.70
CA CYS A 101 0.72 -1.50 8.84
C CYS A 101 1.84 -0.46 8.94
N VAL A 102 3.10 -0.86 8.77
CA VAL A 102 4.25 0.05 8.84
C VAL A 102 4.14 1.11 7.74
N ASN A 103 3.91 0.65 6.50
CA ASN A 103 3.72 1.54 5.36
C ASN A 103 2.51 2.46 5.57
N LYS A 104 1.42 1.94 6.14
CA LYS A 104 0.19 2.66 6.43
C LYS A 104 0.46 3.85 7.36
N VAL A 105 1.18 3.64 8.45
CA VAL A 105 1.52 4.71 9.41
C VAL A 105 2.45 5.74 8.77
N LEU A 106 3.47 5.29 8.03
CA LEU A 106 4.42 6.18 7.37
C LEU A 106 3.79 7.05 6.27
N CYS A 107 2.94 6.48 5.40
CA CYS A 107 2.19 7.25 4.40
C CYS A 107 1.23 8.23 5.07
N MET A 108 0.49 7.79 6.09
CA MET A 108 -0.41 8.66 6.85
C MET A 108 0.34 9.85 7.48
N LEU A 109 1.52 9.60 8.07
CA LEU A 109 2.37 10.63 8.63
C LEU A 109 2.94 11.55 7.54
N ALA A 110 3.36 11.02 6.40
CA ALA A 110 3.81 11.83 5.27
C ALA A 110 2.70 12.78 4.76
N CYS A 111 1.48 12.29 4.63
CA CYS A 111 0.30 13.09 4.28
C CYS A 111 -0.01 14.15 5.34
N TRP A 112 0.19 13.85 6.64
CA TRP A 112 0.05 14.84 7.71
C TRP A 112 1.13 15.92 7.66
N VAL A 113 2.38 15.56 7.40
CA VAL A 113 3.50 16.51 7.23
C VAL A 113 3.30 17.40 6.00
N GLU A 114 2.67 16.88 4.95
CA GLU A 114 2.32 17.67 3.77
C GLU A 114 1.20 18.69 4.06
N ASP A 115 0.07 18.22 4.59
CA ASP A 115 -1.07 19.05 4.98
C ASP A 115 -1.85 18.39 6.14
N PRO A 116 -1.67 18.89 7.39
CA PRO A 116 -2.36 18.35 8.56
C PRO A 116 -3.89 18.42 8.48
N ASN A 117 -4.45 19.34 7.69
CA ASN A 117 -5.89 19.52 7.49
C ASN A 117 -6.36 18.95 6.14
N GLY A 118 -5.47 18.28 5.41
CA GLY A 118 -5.70 17.79 4.07
C GLY A 118 -6.66 16.59 4.02
N GLY A 119 -7.30 16.43 2.86
CA GLY A 119 -8.21 15.30 2.62
C GLY A 119 -7.52 13.94 2.76
N TYR A 120 -6.28 13.81 2.30
CA TYR A 120 -5.50 12.57 2.34
C TYR A 120 -5.26 12.07 3.77
N PHE A 121 -4.86 12.95 4.68
CA PHE A 121 -4.66 12.59 6.08
C PHE A 121 -5.98 12.13 6.73
N ARG A 122 -7.08 12.86 6.48
CA ARG A 122 -8.41 12.50 7.02
C ARG A 122 -8.89 11.14 6.52
N GLU A 123 -8.72 10.83 5.23
CA GLU A 123 -9.06 9.52 4.68
C GLU A 123 -8.20 8.41 5.30
N HIS A 124 -6.92 8.66 5.54
CA HIS A 124 -6.07 7.70 6.26
C HIS A 124 -6.55 7.46 7.69
N LEU A 125 -6.95 8.49 8.43
CA LEU A 125 -7.47 8.33 9.79
C LEU A 125 -8.70 7.41 9.80
N GLY A 126 -9.61 7.59 8.83
CA GLY A 126 -10.78 6.73 8.66
C GLY A 126 -10.45 5.24 8.42
N ARG A 127 -9.21 4.93 8.02
CA ARG A 127 -8.71 3.57 7.74
C ARG A 127 -7.83 2.98 8.85
N VAL A 128 -7.60 3.69 9.95
CA VAL A 128 -6.85 3.12 11.09
C VAL A 128 -7.55 1.90 11.70
N PRO A 129 -8.89 1.89 11.88
CA PRO A 129 -9.59 0.73 12.44
C PRO A 129 -9.44 -0.55 11.61
N ASP A 130 -9.20 -0.45 10.29
CA ASP A 130 -8.95 -1.62 9.42
C ASP A 130 -7.78 -2.49 9.90
N TYR A 131 -6.83 -1.88 10.62
CA TYR A 131 -5.63 -2.52 11.12
C TYR A 131 -5.72 -2.93 12.58
N LEU A 132 -6.79 -2.58 13.30
CA LEU A 132 -6.92 -2.90 14.73
C LEU A 132 -7.70 -4.22 14.92
N TRP A 133 -7.21 -5.05 15.82
CA TRP A 133 -7.82 -6.34 16.18
C TRP A 133 -7.82 -6.53 17.68
N VAL A 134 -8.94 -6.97 18.25
CA VAL A 134 -9.04 -7.31 19.67
C VAL A 134 -8.73 -8.80 19.83
N ALA A 135 -7.58 -9.09 20.43
CA ALA A 135 -7.17 -10.43 20.83
C ALA A 135 -7.47 -10.68 22.31
N GLU A 136 -7.25 -11.90 22.78
CA GLU A 136 -7.44 -12.31 24.19
C GLU A 136 -6.63 -11.47 25.19
N ASP A 137 -5.48 -10.95 24.75
CA ASP A 137 -4.56 -10.11 25.53
C ASP A 137 -4.68 -8.62 25.20
N GLY A 138 -5.75 -8.22 24.50
CA GLY A 138 -6.08 -6.83 24.22
C GLY A 138 -5.96 -6.44 22.74
N MET A 139 -6.00 -5.14 22.49
CA MET A 139 -6.04 -4.59 21.13
C MET A 139 -4.64 -4.53 20.51
N LYS A 140 -4.49 -5.09 19.31
CA LYS A 140 -3.26 -5.19 18.54
C LYS A 140 -3.43 -4.59 17.15
N MET A 141 -2.32 -4.17 16.55
CA MET A 141 -2.28 -3.78 15.14
C MET A 141 -1.88 -4.99 14.28
N GLN A 142 -2.73 -5.37 13.35
CA GLN A 142 -2.45 -6.41 12.36
C GLN A 142 -1.49 -5.87 11.29
N SER A 143 -0.66 -6.73 10.69
CA SER A 143 0.26 -6.32 9.62
C SER A 143 -0.44 -6.13 8.28
N PHE A 144 -1.27 -7.10 7.91
CA PHE A 144 -2.12 -7.14 6.73
C PHE A 144 -3.26 -8.12 7.01
N GLY A 145 -4.44 -7.88 6.44
CA GLY A 145 -5.52 -8.85 6.47
C GLY A 145 -5.18 -10.06 5.61
N ASN A 146 -5.51 -11.25 6.09
CA ASN A 146 -5.25 -12.54 5.44
C ASN A 146 -6.55 -13.25 5.00
N GLN A 147 -7.67 -12.52 4.92
CA GLN A 147 -9.00 -13.15 4.81
C GLN A 147 -9.16 -13.96 3.51
N VAL A 148 -8.59 -13.50 2.40
CA VAL A 148 -8.64 -14.25 1.12
C VAL A 148 -7.72 -15.46 1.16
N TRP A 149 -6.54 -15.31 1.78
CA TRP A 149 -5.61 -16.41 1.99
C TRP A 149 -6.24 -17.52 2.83
N ASP A 150 -6.70 -17.19 4.04
CA ASP A 150 -7.30 -18.14 4.98
C ASP A 150 -8.55 -18.80 4.39
N THR A 151 -9.43 -18.03 3.74
CA THR A 151 -10.63 -18.59 3.10
C THR A 151 -10.27 -19.55 1.97
N SER A 152 -9.25 -19.23 1.17
CA SER A 152 -8.82 -20.09 0.06
C SER A 152 -8.24 -21.42 0.57
N PHE A 153 -7.43 -21.39 1.64
CA PHE A 153 -6.91 -22.62 2.25
C PHE A 153 -7.97 -23.41 3.00
N ALA A 154 -8.86 -22.73 3.72
CA ALA A 154 -9.97 -23.38 4.42
C ALA A 154 -10.88 -24.13 3.44
N ILE A 155 -11.27 -23.50 2.32
CA ILE A 155 -12.08 -24.18 1.28
C ILE A 155 -11.34 -25.38 0.71
N GLN A 156 -10.04 -25.27 0.42
CA GLN A 156 -9.25 -26.41 -0.09
C GLN A 156 -9.18 -27.55 0.92
N ALA A 157 -8.97 -27.25 2.20
CA ALA A 157 -8.94 -28.26 3.27
C ALA A 157 -10.30 -28.95 3.44
N LEU A 158 -11.39 -28.18 3.41
CA LEU A 158 -12.74 -28.71 3.51
C LEU A 158 -13.09 -29.60 2.30
N LEU A 159 -12.71 -29.22 1.08
CA LEU A 159 -12.90 -30.07 -0.11
C LEU A 159 -12.13 -31.38 -0.01
N ALA A 160 -10.92 -31.35 0.58
CA ALA A 160 -10.11 -32.55 0.77
C ALA A 160 -10.64 -33.47 1.88
N SER A 161 -11.48 -32.97 2.79
CA SER A 161 -12.06 -33.73 3.90
C SER A 161 -13.28 -34.59 3.53
N ASP A 162 -13.76 -34.49 2.29
CA ASP A 162 -14.93 -35.21 1.74
C ASP A 162 -16.25 -35.02 2.53
N MET A 163 -16.35 -33.96 3.33
CA MET A 163 -17.57 -33.62 4.10
C MET A 163 -18.62 -32.86 3.26
N ASN A 164 -18.61 -33.00 1.93
CA ASN A 164 -19.27 -32.07 1.00
C ASN A 164 -20.77 -31.90 1.24
N ASP A 165 -21.45 -32.96 1.65
CA ASP A 165 -22.90 -32.97 1.86
C ASP A 165 -23.34 -32.17 3.10
N GLU A 166 -22.48 -32.03 4.10
CA GLU A 166 -22.79 -31.34 5.36
C GLU A 166 -22.50 -29.82 5.29
N ILE A 167 -21.52 -29.41 4.48
CA ILE A 167 -20.99 -28.03 4.46
C ILE A 167 -21.24 -27.28 3.14
N SER A 168 -22.19 -27.73 2.33
CA SER A 168 -22.55 -27.12 1.04
C SER A 168 -22.82 -25.60 1.12
N ASN A 169 -23.49 -25.14 2.19
CA ASN A 169 -23.75 -23.71 2.39
C ASN A 169 -22.45 -22.92 2.69
N THR A 170 -21.52 -23.50 3.44
CA THR A 170 -20.20 -22.92 3.74
C THR A 170 -19.39 -22.76 2.46
N PHE A 171 -19.39 -23.77 1.58
CA PHE A 171 -18.74 -23.68 0.27
C PHE A 171 -19.33 -22.58 -0.61
N ARG A 172 -20.67 -22.46 -0.66
CA ARG A 172 -21.33 -21.40 -1.43
C ARG A 172 -20.88 -20.01 -0.96
N LYS A 173 -20.90 -19.78 0.35
CA LYS A 173 -20.47 -18.50 0.95
C LYS A 173 -18.98 -18.23 0.68
N GLY A 174 -18.12 -19.23 0.86
CA GLY A 174 -16.69 -19.12 0.60
C GLY A 174 -16.38 -18.83 -0.87
N TYR A 175 -17.05 -19.52 -1.79
CA TYR A 175 -16.95 -19.26 -3.23
C TYR A 175 -17.40 -17.84 -3.58
N ASP A 176 -18.56 -17.41 -3.07
CA ASP A 176 -19.07 -16.05 -3.29
C ASP A 176 -18.11 -14.99 -2.76
N PHE A 177 -17.49 -15.24 -1.60
CA PHE A 177 -16.47 -14.37 -1.01
C PHE A 177 -15.23 -14.25 -1.90
N ILE A 178 -14.67 -15.36 -2.38
CA ILE A 178 -13.50 -15.35 -3.28
C ILE A 178 -13.84 -14.64 -4.59
N LYS A 179 -15.00 -14.95 -5.18
CA LYS A 179 -15.47 -14.32 -6.43
C LYS A 179 -15.63 -12.82 -6.30
N LYS A 180 -16.19 -12.34 -5.18
CA LYS A 180 -16.32 -10.90 -4.90
C LYS A 180 -14.98 -10.22 -4.61
N SER A 181 -14.02 -10.96 -4.05
CA SER A 181 -12.68 -10.45 -3.72
C SER A 181 -11.75 -10.30 -4.93
N GLN A 182 -12.12 -10.83 -6.10
CA GLN A 182 -11.29 -10.75 -7.30
C GLN A 182 -11.10 -9.30 -7.79
N VAL A 183 -9.87 -8.97 -8.20
CA VAL A 183 -9.54 -7.67 -8.78
C VAL A 183 -10.10 -7.58 -10.20
N LYS A 184 -11.11 -6.75 -10.41
CA LYS A 184 -11.77 -6.57 -11.72
C LYS A 184 -11.06 -5.62 -12.68
N ASP A 185 -10.23 -4.73 -12.15
CA ASP A 185 -9.66 -3.60 -12.89
C ASP A 185 -8.18 -3.44 -12.57
N ASN A 186 -7.42 -2.88 -13.51
CA ASN A 186 -6.04 -2.49 -13.26
C ASN A 186 -5.99 -1.21 -12.41
N PRO A 187 -4.84 -0.87 -11.80
CA PRO A 187 -4.69 0.39 -11.10
C PRO A 187 -4.93 1.57 -12.06
N SER A 188 -5.32 2.71 -11.49
CA SER A 188 -5.71 3.90 -12.26
C SER A 188 -4.53 4.48 -13.07
N GLY A 189 -4.86 5.18 -14.16
CA GLY A 189 -3.92 5.99 -14.95
C GLY A 189 -2.70 5.22 -15.48
N ASP A 190 -1.55 5.90 -15.52
CA ASP A 190 -0.28 5.31 -15.90
C ASP A 190 0.33 4.48 -14.76
N PHE A 191 -0.29 3.33 -14.50
CA PHE A 191 0.17 2.42 -13.46
C PHE A 191 1.54 1.80 -13.76
N LYS A 192 1.98 1.79 -15.03
CA LYS A 192 3.32 1.33 -15.40
C LYS A 192 4.39 2.34 -14.98
N GLY A 193 4.18 3.62 -15.26
CA GLY A 193 5.04 4.71 -14.79
C GLY A 193 5.08 4.84 -13.26
N MET A 194 4.01 4.42 -12.58
CA MET A 194 3.95 4.28 -11.11
C MET A 194 4.47 2.93 -10.59
N TYR A 195 5.11 2.15 -11.47
CA TYR A 195 5.74 0.88 -11.15
C TYR A 195 4.82 -0.16 -10.49
N ARG A 196 3.57 -0.23 -10.96
CA ARG A 196 2.59 -1.26 -10.62
C ARG A 196 2.56 -2.35 -11.68
N HIS A 197 2.18 -3.55 -11.26
CA HIS A 197 1.90 -4.66 -12.16
C HIS A 197 0.43 -4.67 -12.60
N ILE A 198 0.16 -5.27 -13.76
CA ILE A 198 -1.19 -5.61 -14.23
C ILE A 198 -1.83 -6.56 -13.21
N SER A 199 -2.94 -6.15 -12.62
CA SER A 199 -3.62 -6.85 -11.52
C SER A 199 -5.04 -7.33 -11.84
N LYS A 200 -5.62 -6.89 -12.97
CA LYS A 200 -6.94 -7.36 -13.41
C LYS A 200 -6.95 -8.89 -13.52
N GLY A 201 -7.96 -9.51 -12.90
CA GLY A 201 -8.17 -10.96 -12.82
C GLY A 201 -7.45 -11.65 -11.67
N ARG A 202 -6.54 -10.97 -10.94
CA ARG A 202 -5.77 -11.59 -9.85
C ARG A 202 -6.55 -11.66 -8.54
N GLY A 203 -6.20 -12.65 -7.72
CA GLY A 203 -6.56 -12.70 -6.29
C GLY A 203 -5.59 -11.86 -5.46
N LEU A 204 -6.10 -11.27 -4.38
CA LEU A 204 -5.31 -10.54 -3.38
C LEU A 204 -5.14 -11.40 -2.13
N PHE A 205 -4.20 -11.02 -1.26
CA PHE A 205 -4.05 -11.63 0.06
C PHE A 205 -5.15 -11.18 1.04
N GLN A 206 -5.53 -9.90 0.93
CA GLN A 206 -6.58 -9.22 1.69
C GLN A 206 -7.80 -8.92 0.80
N ILE A 207 -8.97 -8.72 1.42
CA ILE A 207 -10.20 -8.28 0.74
C ILE A 207 -9.98 -7.00 -0.08
N LYS A 208 -10.54 -6.98 -1.29
CA LYS A 208 -10.70 -5.74 -2.07
C LYS A 208 -11.83 -4.92 -1.44
N ILE A 209 -11.53 -3.68 -1.03
CA ILE A 209 -12.58 -2.75 -0.61
C ILE A 209 -13.31 -2.23 -1.85
N THR A 210 -14.54 -2.70 -2.03
CA THR A 210 -15.51 -2.16 -2.99
C THR A 210 -16.60 -1.42 -2.23
N ASP A 211 -16.81 -0.14 -2.59
CA ASP A 211 -17.96 0.69 -2.20
C ASP A 211 -18.29 0.77 -0.71
N GLY A 212 -17.31 1.23 0.08
CA GLY A 212 -17.54 1.73 1.44
C GLY A 212 -18.05 0.69 2.46
N LYS A 213 -18.14 -0.58 2.06
CA LYS A 213 -18.59 -1.68 2.91
C LYS A 213 -17.51 -2.73 2.94
N TYR A 214 -17.08 -3.07 4.15
CA TYR A 214 -16.39 -4.32 4.40
C TYR A 214 -17.20 -5.44 3.77
N LEU A 215 -16.55 -6.34 3.04
CA LEU A 215 -17.21 -7.57 2.57
C LEU A 215 -17.48 -8.55 3.72
N ILE A 216 -17.36 -8.10 4.98
CA ILE A 216 -17.63 -8.84 6.21
C ILE A 216 -18.76 -8.13 6.98
N PRO A 217 -20.03 -8.49 6.74
CA PRO A 217 -21.12 -8.22 7.68
C PRO A 217 -21.15 -9.23 8.86
N LEU A 218 -20.10 -10.03 9.06
CA LEU A 218 -20.18 -11.24 9.90
C LEU A 218 -19.96 -11.04 11.41
N LEU A 219 -19.79 -9.82 11.92
CA LEU A 219 -19.66 -9.58 13.37
C LEU A 219 -20.43 -8.34 13.83
N LYS A 220 -21.70 -8.23 13.41
CA LYS A 220 -22.70 -7.47 14.16
C LYS A 220 -23.86 -8.41 14.47
N HIS A 221 -23.70 -9.21 15.52
CA HIS A 221 -24.75 -9.70 16.41
C HIS A 221 -24.08 -10.32 17.63
#